data_AF-A0A9X1YF96-F1
#
_entry.id   AF-A0A9X1YF96-F1
#
_cell.length_a   1.000
_cell.length_b   1.000
_cell.length_c   1.000
_cell.angle_alpha   90.00
_cell.angle_beta   90.00
_cell.angle_gamma   90.00
#
_symmetry.space_group_name_H-M   'P 1'
#
loop_
_entity.id
_entity.type
_entity.pdbx_description
1 polymer ?
#
loop_
_entity_poly.entity_id
_entity_poly.type
_entity_poly.pdbx_seq_one_letter_code
_entity_poly.pdbx_strand_id
1 'polypeptide(L)'
;MKSLLSLGGRGLRSWAAALAWTTLVLPASALAIDSKCRDDIRPVDDNPLGYRLRGNRCEGLYWSPHASDAAITVLAVATGAPAAALPGEGVLHLGWSGRVSGAIGDAVQIQAISLRPGLFYRMDATASLGGGRFDWPTDVVRGLSLRGDEIALRVQARARIGQVTWPILLPLSLSGGATEGAGVRVLVTSTVALFAISWECLRIESSGMPAQSVARGRAGGPFRADEVVTLEVAAPGSREPCYLDIVGEPVVASNMTPPSAHVVVQMPSNPVREPRAASRAR
;
A
#
# COMPACT_ATOMS: atom_id res chain seq x y z
N MET A 1 92.79 22.99 10.22
CA MET A 1 93.75 22.36 11.16
C MET A 1 92.98 21.75 12.31
N LYS A 2 93.26 20.47 12.63
CA LYS A 2 93.17 19.79 13.94
C LYS A 2 91.77 19.72 14.58
N SER A 3 91.17 18.51 14.65
CA SER A 3 91.30 17.54 15.77
C SER A 3 90.44 17.96 16.98
N LEU A 4 89.79 17.12 17.79
CA LEU A 4 89.67 15.67 17.95
C LEU A 4 88.68 15.49 19.14
N LEU A 5 87.92 14.38 19.17
CA LEU A 5 87.39 13.69 20.38
C LEU A 5 86.30 14.47 21.16
N SER A 6 85.37 13.89 21.91
CA SER A 6 85.39 12.65 22.68
C SER A 6 83.95 12.24 23.07
N LEU A 7 83.83 10.97 23.45
CA LEU A 7 82.67 10.18 23.83
C LEU A 7 81.84 10.70 25.03
N GLY A 8 80.60 10.20 25.08
CA GLY A 8 79.86 9.88 26.31
C GLY A 8 78.44 10.40 26.25
N GLY A 9 77.36 9.66 26.53
CA GLY A 9 77.19 8.34 27.07
C GLY A 9 75.68 8.17 27.35
N ARG A 10 75.19 6.94 27.16
CA ARG A 10 74.01 6.28 27.77
C ARG A 10 72.90 7.15 28.37
N GLY A 11 71.67 6.89 27.94
CA GLY A 11 70.49 7.20 28.74
C GLY A 11 69.17 6.89 28.03
N LEU A 12 68.71 5.64 28.11
CA LEU A 12 67.33 5.25 27.79
C LEU A 12 66.36 6.12 28.61
N ARG A 13 65.35 6.71 27.96
CA ARG A 13 63.97 6.77 28.50
C ARG A 13 62.97 6.80 27.34
N SER A 14 62.35 5.64 27.12
CA SER A 14 61.13 5.48 26.35
C SER A 14 60.04 6.41 26.89
N TRP A 15 59.54 7.29 26.05
CA TRP A 15 58.22 7.93 26.23
C TRP A 15 57.34 7.40 25.11
N ALA A 16 56.81 6.19 25.32
CA ALA A 16 55.70 5.70 24.53
C ALA A 16 54.46 6.46 25.00
N ALA A 17 54.10 7.53 24.29
CA ALA A 17 52.83 8.21 24.45
C ALA A 17 51.73 7.26 23.97
N ALA A 18 51.12 6.52 24.91
CA ALA A 18 49.93 5.74 24.66
C ALA A 18 48.75 6.70 24.42
N LEU A 19 48.50 7.03 23.15
CA LEU A 19 47.24 7.62 22.71
C LEU A 19 46.14 6.57 22.93
N ALA A 20 45.48 6.63 24.08
CA ALA A 20 44.27 5.88 24.35
C ALA A 20 43.14 6.46 23.49
N TRP A 21 42.84 5.80 22.37
CA TRP A 21 41.65 6.07 21.57
C TRP A 21 40.44 5.55 22.35
N THR A 22 39.82 6.40 23.16
CA THR A 22 38.56 6.12 23.82
C THR A 22 37.47 6.13 22.74
N THR A 23 37.20 4.97 22.13
CA THR A 23 36.05 4.79 21.24
C THR A 23 34.78 4.91 22.08
N LEU A 24 34.17 6.10 22.06
CA LEU A 24 32.88 6.38 22.65
C LEU A 24 31.82 5.61 21.84
N VAL A 25 31.46 4.41 22.30
CA VAL A 25 30.35 3.63 21.74
C VAL A 25 29.06 4.35 22.15
N LEU A 26 28.56 5.23 21.27
CA LEU A 26 27.23 5.81 21.41
C LEU A 26 26.21 4.66 21.30
N PRO A 27 25.43 4.35 22.35
CA PRO A 27 24.38 3.37 22.25
C PRO A 27 23.37 3.89 21.23
N ALA A 28 23.18 3.16 20.14
CA ALA A 28 22.13 3.41 19.18
C ALA A 28 20.81 3.33 19.96
N SER A 29 20.23 4.50 20.25
CA SER A 29 18.94 4.58 20.91
C SER A 29 17.94 4.03 19.92
N ALA A 30 17.52 2.79 20.12
CA ALA A 30 16.42 2.21 19.39
C ALA A 30 15.21 3.12 19.64
N LEU A 31 14.83 3.89 18.62
CA LEU A 31 13.58 4.63 18.63
C LEU A 31 12.49 3.58 18.84
N ALA A 32 11.91 3.54 20.04
CA ALA A 32 10.72 2.77 20.30
C ALA A 32 9.64 3.37 19.41
N ILE A 33 9.40 2.72 18.27
CA ILE A 33 8.21 3.00 17.47
C ILE A 33 7.06 2.57 18.38
N ASP A 34 6.36 3.54 18.94
CA ASP A 34 5.13 3.34 19.69
C ASP A 34 4.03 2.94 18.71
N SER A 35 4.18 1.77 18.09
CA SER A 35 3.21 1.18 17.18
C SER A 35 2.18 0.44 18.02
N LYS A 36 1.39 1.19 18.78
CA LYS A 36 0.20 0.63 19.38
C LYS A 36 -0.75 0.22 18.26
N CYS A 37 -1.22 -1.03 18.31
CA CYS A 37 -2.30 -1.45 17.43
C CYS A 37 -3.54 -0.61 17.69
N ARG A 38 -4.37 -0.47 16.65
CA ARG A 38 -5.63 0.26 16.72
C ARG A 38 -6.49 -0.20 17.89
N ASP A 39 -6.85 0.74 18.76
CA ASP A 39 -7.64 0.49 19.97
C ASP A 39 -9.12 0.20 19.66
N ASP A 40 -9.60 0.58 18.47
CA ASP A 40 -10.97 0.33 18.02
C ASP A 40 -11.19 -1.09 17.48
N ILE A 41 -10.13 -1.91 17.41
CA ILE A 41 -10.20 -3.30 16.93
C ILE A 41 -10.15 -4.23 18.14
N ARG A 42 -11.26 -4.93 18.39
CA ARG A 42 -11.31 -5.95 19.44
C ARG A 42 -10.73 -7.28 18.91
N PRO A 43 -9.58 -7.76 19.41
CA PRO A 43 -9.03 -9.04 18.98
C PRO A 43 -9.94 -10.20 19.39
N VAL A 44 -9.82 -11.34 18.69
CA VAL A 44 -10.41 -12.60 19.18
C VAL A 44 -9.60 -13.06 20.39
N ASP A 45 -10.27 -13.07 21.56
CA ASP A 45 -9.70 -13.45 22.85
C ASP A 45 -9.13 -14.89 22.81
N ASP A 46 -8.04 -15.14 23.53
CA ASP A 46 -7.35 -16.45 23.66
C ASP A 46 -6.91 -17.15 22.36
N ASN A 47 -6.95 -16.47 21.22
CA ASN A 47 -6.53 -17.03 19.94
C ASN A 47 -5.09 -16.61 19.58
N PRO A 48 -4.12 -17.54 19.35
CA PRO A 48 -2.74 -17.22 18.96
C PRO A 48 -2.62 -16.44 17.63
N LEU A 49 -3.67 -16.47 16.80
CA LEU A 49 -3.82 -15.72 15.56
C LEU A 49 -4.68 -14.47 15.73
N GLY A 50 -5.10 -14.10 16.94
CA GLY A 50 -5.80 -12.85 17.24
C GLY A 50 -4.96 -11.61 16.90
N TYR A 51 -5.66 -10.51 16.55
CA TYR A 51 -5.11 -9.23 16.11
C TYR A 51 -4.18 -8.63 17.16
N ARG A 52 -2.89 -8.52 16.84
CA ARG A 52 -1.85 -8.03 17.76
C ARG A 52 -0.65 -7.50 17.01
N LEU A 53 0.26 -6.84 17.72
CA LEU A 53 1.55 -6.41 17.17
C LEU A 53 2.43 -7.62 16.83
N ARG A 54 2.96 -7.65 15.60
CA ARG A 54 3.83 -8.70 15.05
C ARG A 54 5.00 -8.07 14.30
N GLY A 55 6.02 -7.64 15.03
CA GLY A 55 7.14 -6.90 14.46
C GLY A 55 6.71 -5.48 14.10
N ASN A 56 6.61 -5.17 12.81
CA ASN A 56 6.30 -3.84 12.27
C ASN A 56 4.84 -3.67 11.80
N ARG A 57 3.96 -4.62 12.13
CA ARG A 57 2.56 -4.63 11.71
C ARG A 57 1.65 -5.13 12.81
N CYS A 58 0.40 -4.70 12.80
CA CYS A 58 -0.64 -5.29 13.61
C CYS A 58 -1.45 -6.24 12.74
N GLU A 59 -1.59 -7.50 13.16
CA GLU A 59 -2.18 -8.53 12.31
C GLU A 59 -2.87 -9.63 13.11
N GLY A 60 -4.03 -10.08 12.61
CA GLY A 60 -4.73 -11.25 13.10
C GLY A 60 -6.25 -11.16 12.99
N LEU A 61 -6.91 -12.09 13.67
CA LEU A 61 -8.36 -12.17 13.78
C LEU A 61 -8.92 -11.15 14.77
N TYR A 62 -10.07 -10.59 14.45
CA TYR A 62 -10.78 -9.63 15.30
C TYR A 62 -12.29 -9.87 15.28
N TRP A 63 -13.01 -9.30 16.23
CA TRP A 63 -14.47 -9.27 16.23
C TRP A 63 -14.94 -8.07 15.41
N SER A 64 -15.66 -8.30 14.31
CA SER A 64 -16.33 -7.20 13.62
C SER A 64 -17.63 -6.87 14.32
N PRO A 65 -17.87 -5.61 14.73
CA PRO A 65 -19.24 -5.17 14.96
C PRO A 65 -19.99 -5.33 13.63
N HIS A 66 -21.26 -5.73 13.69
CA HIS A 66 -22.10 -5.93 12.50
C HIS A 66 -22.04 -4.69 11.58
N ALA A 67 -21.92 -4.91 10.26
CA ALA A 67 -21.82 -3.83 9.30
C ALA A 67 -23.16 -3.08 9.16
N SER A 68 -23.11 -1.78 9.38
CA SER A 68 -24.18 -0.81 9.13
C SER A 68 -24.23 -0.37 7.67
N ASP A 69 -25.42 0.05 7.24
CA ASP A 69 -25.81 0.77 6.02
C ASP A 69 -25.41 0.18 4.64
N ALA A 70 -26.28 0.41 3.65
CA ALA A 70 -26.03 0.02 2.27
C ALA A 70 -24.88 0.86 1.68
N ALA A 71 -23.72 0.24 1.45
CA ALA A 71 -22.54 0.93 0.97
C ALA A 71 -21.73 0.08 -0.02
N ILE A 72 -21.11 0.75 -1.00
CA ILE A 72 -20.01 0.17 -1.77
C ILE A 72 -18.72 0.43 -0.99
N THR A 73 -17.84 -0.56 -0.92
CA THR A 73 -16.51 -0.43 -0.33
C THR A 73 -15.44 -0.75 -1.34
N VAL A 74 -14.42 0.11 -1.45
CA VAL A 74 -13.20 -0.16 -2.22
C VAL A 74 -12.22 -0.94 -1.37
N LEU A 75 -11.95 -2.18 -1.76
CA LEU A 75 -11.15 -3.15 -1.01
C LEU A 75 -9.67 -3.10 -1.40
N ALA A 76 -9.39 -3.01 -2.70
CA ALA A 76 -8.03 -3.01 -3.23
C ALA A 76 -7.91 -2.20 -4.53
N VAL A 77 -6.70 -1.71 -4.80
CA VAL A 77 -6.31 -1.16 -6.10
C VAL A 77 -5.00 -1.84 -6.51
N ALA A 78 -4.99 -2.45 -7.68
CA ALA A 78 -3.83 -3.18 -8.20
C ALA A 78 -3.53 -2.81 -9.65
N THR A 79 -2.27 -2.97 -10.05
CA THR A 79 -1.87 -3.02 -11.45
C THR A 79 -1.74 -4.49 -11.86
N GLY A 80 -2.38 -4.90 -12.97
CA GLY A 80 -2.37 -6.30 -13.40
C GLY A 80 -3.27 -7.22 -12.55
N ALA A 81 -2.95 -8.51 -12.45
CA ALA A 81 -3.81 -9.50 -11.78
C ALA A 81 -4.00 -9.16 -10.28
N PRO A 82 -5.24 -9.02 -9.79
CA PRO A 82 -5.46 -8.82 -8.37
C PRO A 82 -4.98 -10.07 -7.63
N ALA A 83 -3.96 -9.85 -6.81
CA ALA A 83 -3.26 -10.76 -5.91
C ALA A 83 -3.74 -12.22 -5.80
N ALA A 84 -3.59 -13.04 -6.84
CA ALA A 84 -4.02 -14.45 -6.80
C ALA A 84 -2.97 -15.44 -6.26
N ALA A 85 -1.78 -14.98 -5.83
CA ALA A 85 -0.74 -15.88 -5.33
C ALA A 85 -0.12 -15.35 -4.04
N LEU A 86 -0.60 -15.83 -2.90
CA LEU A 86 0.25 -15.88 -1.71
C LEU A 86 1.36 -16.89 -2.03
N PRO A 87 2.65 -16.51 -1.92
CA PRO A 87 3.71 -17.50 -2.00
C PRO A 87 3.46 -18.56 -0.91
N GLY A 88 3.50 -19.84 -1.30
CA GLY A 88 3.16 -20.96 -0.43
C GLY A 88 3.92 -20.95 0.89
N GLU A 89 5.18 -20.46 0.88
CA GLU A 89 5.96 -20.18 2.08
C GLU A 89 6.70 -18.84 1.97
N GLY A 90 6.71 -18.05 3.06
CA GLY A 90 7.68 -16.97 3.25
C GLY A 90 7.09 -15.56 3.33
N VAL A 91 7.74 -14.65 2.63
CA VAL A 91 7.48 -13.21 2.67
C VAL A 91 6.85 -12.80 1.35
N LEU A 92 5.67 -12.18 1.41
CA LEU A 92 5.07 -11.54 0.25
C LEU A 92 5.64 -10.13 0.09
N HIS A 93 6.21 -9.84 -1.08
CA HIS A 93 6.75 -8.53 -1.41
C HIS A 93 5.68 -7.66 -2.07
N LEU A 94 5.23 -6.64 -1.35
CA LEU A 94 4.31 -5.62 -1.86
C LEU A 94 5.12 -4.47 -2.45
N GLY A 95 4.79 -4.03 -3.66
CA GLY A 95 5.40 -2.86 -4.31
C GLY A 95 4.36 -1.80 -4.70
N TRP A 96 4.77 -0.53 -4.68
CA TRP A 96 3.98 0.60 -5.17
C TRP A 96 4.88 1.70 -5.73
N SER A 97 4.31 2.66 -6.46
CA SER A 97 5.07 3.84 -6.91
C SER A 97 5.36 4.76 -5.73
N GLY A 98 6.62 4.91 -5.35
CA GLY A 98 7.05 5.83 -4.28
C GLY A 98 6.95 7.33 -4.61
N ARG A 99 6.24 7.70 -5.69
CA ARG A 99 6.05 9.08 -6.13
C ARG A 99 4.57 9.40 -6.19
N VAL A 100 4.12 10.25 -5.27
CA VAL A 100 2.76 10.80 -5.24
C VAL A 100 2.89 12.31 -5.24
N SER A 101 2.31 12.97 -6.24
CA SER A 101 2.38 14.44 -6.32
C SER A 101 1.65 15.06 -5.12
N GLY A 102 2.28 16.03 -4.46
CA GLY A 102 1.71 16.68 -3.28
C GLY A 102 1.67 15.81 -2.02
N ALA A 103 2.41 14.70 -1.97
CA ALA A 103 2.47 13.84 -0.77
C ALA A 103 2.76 14.63 0.51
N ILE A 104 2.03 14.32 1.59
CA ILE A 104 2.23 14.90 2.91
C ILE A 104 2.89 13.85 3.79
N GLY A 105 4.16 14.05 4.10
CA GLY A 105 4.99 13.11 4.85
C GLY A 105 5.54 11.97 3.98
N ASP A 106 6.24 11.03 4.62
CA ASP A 106 6.86 9.88 3.96
C ASP A 106 6.23 8.55 4.40
N ALA A 107 5.00 8.56 4.91
CA ALA A 107 4.35 7.35 5.40
C ALA A 107 3.22 6.88 4.47
N VAL A 108 3.17 5.59 4.20
CA VAL A 108 2.00 4.92 3.63
C VAL A 108 1.38 3.97 4.64
N GLN A 109 0.06 3.89 4.63
CA GLN A 109 -0.71 2.91 5.38
C GLN A 109 -0.95 1.70 4.49
N ILE A 110 -0.61 0.53 4.98
CA ILE A 110 -0.82 -0.75 4.29
C ILE A 110 -1.88 -1.50 5.06
N GLN A 111 -2.85 -2.06 4.35
CA GLN A 111 -3.86 -2.91 4.95
C GLN A 111 -4.09 -4.17 4.12
N ALA A 112 -4.24 -5.30 4.82
CA ALA A 112 -4.83 -6.51 4.29
C ALA A 112 -6.14 -6.83 5.02
N ILE A 113 -7.16 -7.31 4.32
CA ILE A 113 -8.40 -7.82 4.91
C ILE A 113 -8.79 -9.13 4.25
N SER A 114 -9.46 -10.01 5.00
CA SER A 114 -10.02 -11.24 4.45
C SER A 114 -11.29 -10.96 3.63
N LEU A 115 -11.40 -11.65 2.51
CA LEU A 115 -12.57 -11.72 1.64
C LEU A 115 -13.38 -13.00 1.89
N ARG A 116 -12.88 -13.91 2.74
CA ARG A 116 -13.60 -15.13 3.10
C ARG A 116 -14.79 -14.78 4.00
N PRO A 117 -16.02 -15.18 3.65
CA PRO A 117 -17.21 -14.91 4.46
C PRO A 117 -17.06 -15.44 5.89
N GLY A 118 -17.47 -14.63 6.87
CA GLY A 118 -17.44 -14.97 8.30
C GLY A 118 -16.04 -14.99 8.94
N LEU A 119 -14.98 -14.72 8.18
CA LEU A 119 -13.61 -14.66 8.71
C LEU A 119 -13.12 -13.21 8.73
N PHE A 120 -13.12 -12.62 9.93
CA PHE A 120 -12.69 -11.26 10.18
C PHE A 120 -11.19 -11.23 10.49
N TYR A 121 -10.39 -11.14 9.44
CA TYR A 121 -8.94 -11.01 9.51
C TYR A 121 -8.52 -9.65 8.99
N ARG A 122 -7.51 -9.06 9.63
CA ARG A 122 -6.92 -7.78 9.23
C ARG A 122 -5.42 -7.72 9.51
N MET A 123 -4.69 -7.07 8.63
CA MET A 123 -3.33 -6.59 8.83
C MET A 123 -3.29 -5.08 8.60
N ASP A 124 -2.67 -4.33 9.49
CA ASP A 124 -2.34 -2.92 9.32
C ASP A 124 -0.82 -2.73 9.53
N ALA A 125 -0.17 -2.00 8.63
CA ALA A 125 1.23 -1.62 8.75
C ALA A 125 1.47 -0.20 8.26
N THR A 126 2.62 0.36 8.62
CA THR A 126 3.12 1.62 8.06
C THR A 126 4.48 1.38 7.41
N ALA A 127 4.71 1.96 6.24
CA ALA A 127 5.98 1.90 5.52
C ALA A 127 6.36 3.27 4.95
N SER A 128 7.61 3.41 4.50
CA SER A 128 8.05 4.63 3.81
C SER A 128 7.43 4.72 2.42
N LEU A 129 6.88 5.88 2.06
CA LEU A 129 6.39 6.14 0.71
C LEU A 129 7.53 6.02 -0.30
N GLY A 130 8.67 6.67 -0.03
CA GLY A 130 9.87 6.62 -0.87
C GLY A 130 10.50 5.23 -1.02
N GLY A 131 10.31 4.36 -0.03
CA GLY A 131 10.78 2.97 -0.07
C GLY A 131 10.10 2.10 -1.13
N GLY A 132 8.84 2.41 -1.48
CA GLY A 132 8.10 1.74 -2.55
C GLY A 132 7.86 0.24 -2.37
N ARG A 133 8.14 -0.30 -1.17
CA ARG A 133 8.10 -1.74 -0.89
C ARG A 133 7.77 -2.03 0.57
N PHE A 134 7.06 -3.14 0.80
CA PHE A 134 6.86 -3.74 2.11
C PHE A 134 6.98 -5.26 2.03
N ASP A 135 7.75 -5.81 2.95
CA ASP A 135 7.95 -7.24 3.11
C ASP A 135 6.96 -7.75 4.16
N TRP A 136 5.95 -8.50 3.72
CA TRP A 136 4.88 -9.01 4.58
C TRP A 136 5.05 -10.51 4.84
N PRO A 137 5.45 -10.91 6.07
CA PRO A 137 5.44 -12.31 6.47
C PRO A 137 4.01 -12.88 6.43
N THR A 138 3.81 -13.99 5.73
CA THR A 138 2.47 -14.59 5.51
C THR A 138 2.12 -15.68 6.53
N ASP A 139 2.82 -15.74 7.66
CA ASP A 139 2.67 -16.78 8.69
C ASP A 139 1.25 -16.84 9.28
N VAL A 140 0.65 -15.69 9.60
CA VAL A 140 -0.72 -15.62 10.13
C VAL A 140 -1.74 -16.03 9.08
N VAL A 141 -1.62 -15.49 7.87
CA VAL A 141 -2.48 -15.80 6.73
C VAL A 141 -2.49 -17.30 6.43
N ARG A 142 -1.30 -17.92 6.43
CA ARG A 142 -1.14 -19.37 6.28
C ARG A 142 -1.76 -20.13 7.45
N GLY A 143 -1.57 -19.66 8.68
CA GLY A 143 -2.20 -20.24 9.87
C GLY A 143 -3.73 -20.23 9.82
N LEU A 144 -4.32 -19.30 9.06
CA LEU A 144 -5.76 -19.20 8.79
C LEU A 144 -6.20 -19.93 7.51
N SER A 145 -5.26 -20.61 6.83
CA SER A 145 -5.47 -21.28 5.55
C SER A 145 -6.11 -20.37 4.50
N LEU A 146 -5.83 -19.06 4.53
CA LEU A 146 -6.34 -18.11 3.53
C LEU A 146 -5.58 -18.23 2.22
N ARG A 147 -6.30 -18.27 1.12
CA ARG A 147 -5.76 -18.25 -0.25
C ARG A 147 -5.53 -16.81 -0.71
N GLY A 148 -4.73 -16.61 -1.76
CA GLY A 148 -4.43 -15.27 -2.25
C GLY A 148 -5.68 -14.51 -2.74
N ASP A 149 -6.58 -15.22 -3.41
CA ASP A 149 -7.88 -14.71 -3.85
C ASP A 149 -8.85 -14.41 -2.70
N GLU A 150 -8.51 -14.76 -1.46
CA GLU A 150 -9.30 -14.49 -0.26
C GLU A 150 -8.77 -13.29 0.55
N ILE A 151 -7.86 -12.49 -0.03
CA ILE A 151 -7.26 -11.34 0.63
C ILE A 151 -7.31 -10.12 -0.30
N ALA A 152 -7.87 -9.03 0.21
CA ALA A 152 -7.70 -7.72 -0.40
C ALA A 152 -6.57 -6.96 0.27
N LEU A 153 -5.73 -6.34 -0.56
CA LEU A 153 -4.62 -5.49 -0.13
C LEU A 153 -4.83 -4.06 -0.63
N ARG A 154 -4.58 -3.07 0.24
CA ARG A 154 -4.56 -1.67 -0.14
C ARG A 154 -3.39 -0.94 0.47
N VAL A 155 -2.86 0.03 -0.27
CA VAL A 155 -1.86 0.98 0.21
C VAL A 155 -2.43 2.38 0.03
N GLN A 156 -2.30 3.19 1.06
CA GLN A 156 -2.84 4.54 1.10
C GLN A 156 -1.77 5.55 1.53
N ALA A 157 -1.57 6.59 0.74
CA ALA A 157 -0.80 7.78 1.11
C ALA A 157 -1.75 8.95 1.42
N ARG A 158 -1.21 10.03 1.98
CA ARG A 158 -1.91 11.32 2.06
C ARG A 158 -1.24 12.30 1.11
N ALA A 159 -2.03 13.07 0.37
CA ALA A 159 -1.51 14.14 -0.48
C ALA A 159 -2.38 15.38 -0.41
N ARG A 160 -1.76 16.54 -0.59
CA ARG A 160 -2.45 17.81 -0.77
C ARG A 160 -2.56 18.11 -2.26
N ILE A 161 -3.79 18.20 -2.76
CA ILE A 161 -4.10 18.64 -4.12
C ILE A 161 -4.92 19.91 -3.99
N GLY A 162 -4.40 21.04 -4.46
CA GLY A 162 -4.97 22.35 -4.17
C GLY A 162 -5.01 22.62 -2.65
N GLN A 163 -6.19 22.89 -2.11
CA GLN A 163 -6.40 23.12 -0.68
C GLN A 163 -6.92 21.88 0.07
N VAL A 164 -7.14 20.78 -0.63
CA VAL A 164 -7.76 19.57 -0.05
C VAL A 164 -6.69 18.51 0.23
N THR A 165 -6.78 17.88 1.39
CA THR A 165 -5.94 16.72 1.73
C THR A 165 -6.72 15.43 1.44
N TRP A 166 -6.23 14.65 0.50
CA TRP A 166 -6.86 13.41 0.05
C TRP A 166 -6.10 12.18 0.57
N PRO A 167 -6.82 11.13 1.03
CA PRO A 167 -6.28 9.78 1.04
C PRO A 167 -6.18 9.28 -0.40
N ILE A 168 -4.98 8.90 -0.84
CA ILE A 168 -4.74 8.39 -2.20
C ILE A 168 -4.41 6.91 -2.12
N LEU A 169 -5.24 6.09 -2.77
CA LEU A 169 -4.97 4.67 -2.96
C LEU A 169 -3.89 4.48 -4.02
N LEU A 170 -2.83 3.77 -3.66
CA LEU A 170 -1.72 3.45 -4.54
C LEU A 170 -1.94 2.07 -5.15
N PRO A 171 -1.85 1.93 -6.48
CA PRO A 171 -1.91 0.63 -7.11
C PRO A 171 -0.76 -0.25 -6.64
N LEU A 172 -1.12 -1.42 -6.15
CA LEU A 172 -0.17 -2.45 -5.75
C LEU A 172 0.31 -3.26 -6.96
N SER A 173 1.58 -3.64 -6.91
CA SER A 173 2.17 -4.69 -7.75
C SER A 173 2.71 -5.78 -6.84
N LEU A 174 2.35 -7.04 -7.10
CA LEU A 174 3.00 -8.18 -6.47
C LEU A 174 4.26 -8.54 -7.25
N SER A 175 5.33 -8.89 -6.53
CA SER A 175 6.54 -9.48 -7.13
C SER A 175 7.41 -8.54 -7.99
N GLY A 176 7.48 -7.25 -7.67
CA GLY A 176 8.49 -6.32 -8.21
C GLY A 176 8.46 -6.09 -9.73
N GLY A 177 7.52 -6.71 -10.45
CA GLY A 177 7.27 -6.44 -11.86
C GLY A 177 6.55 -5.11 -11.98
N ALA A 178 7.16 -4.16 -12.70
CA ALA A 178 6.42 -3.02 -13.21
C ALA A 178 5.31 -3.58 -14.11
N THR A 179 4.08 -3.60 -13.61
CA THR A 179 2.94 -4.06 -14.38
C THR A 179 2.62 -2.98 -15.40
N GLU A 180 3.20 -3.12 -16.59
CA GLU A 180 2.84 -2.39 -17.81
C GLU A 180 1.38 -2.71 -18.16
N GLY A 181 0.47 -1.98 -17.54
CA GLY A 181 -0.96 -2.02 -17.82
C GLY A 181 -1.45 -0.62 -18.11
N ALA A 182 -2.34 -0.49 -19.10
CA ALA A 182 -2.96 0.78 -19.46
C ALA A 182 -4.02 1.25 -18.44
N GLY A 183 -4.01 0.77 -17.18
CA GLY A 183 -5.05 1.01 -16.20
C GLY A 183 -4.81 0.33 -14.85
N VAL A 184 -5.80 0.43 -13.97
CA VAL A 184 -5.82 -0.21 -12.64
C VAL A 184 -7.04 -1.10 -12.50
N ARG A 185 -6.92 -2.13 -11.67
CA ARG A 185 -8.04 -2.95 -11.21
C ARG A 185 -8.44 -2.51 -9.82
N VAL A 186 -9.72 -2.21 -9.65
CA VAL A 186 -10.31 -1.80 -8.38
C VAL A 186 -11.24 -2.92 -7.93
N LEU A 187 -10.93 -3.53 -6.78
CA LEU A 187 -11.82 -4.51 -6.16
C LEU A 187 -12.80 -3.77 -5.27
N VAL A 188 -14.08 -4.01 -5.52
CA VAL A 188 -15.17 -3.44 -4.74
C VAL A 188 -16.08 -4.53 -4.21
N THR A 189 -16.79 -4.23 -3.14
CA THR A 189 -17.89 -5.05 -2.63
C THR A 189 -19.06 -4.14 -2.24
N SER A 190 -20.23 -4.72 -2.08
CA SER A 190 -21.46 -4.01 -1.70
C SER A 190 -22.21 -4.82 -0.67
N THR A 191 -22.72 -4.17 0.38
CA THR A 191 -23.56 -4.84 1.41
C THR A 191 -24.96 -5.20 0.90
N VAL A 192 -25.31 -4.76 -0.32
CA VAL A 192 -26.58 -5.09 -1.00
C VAL A 192 -26.31 -5.70 -2.38
N ALA A 193 -27.26 -6.51 -2.87
CA ALA A 193 -27.19 -7.08 -4.21
C ALA A 193 -27.41 -5.98 -5.28
N LEU A 194 -26.63 -6.05 -6.37
CA LEU A 194 -26.60 -5.04 -7.44
C LEU A 194 -26.87 -5.65 -8.81
N PHE A 195 -27.56 -4.93 -9.69
CA PHE A 195 -27.69 -5.26 -11.12
C PHE A 195 -26.52 -4.76 -11.95
N ALA A 196 -25.89 -3.66 -11.54
CA ALA A 196 -24.75 -3.10 -12.23
C ALA A 196 -23.93 -2.24 -11.28
N ILE A 197 -22.67 -2.03 -11.64
CA ILE A 197 -21.80 -1.04 -11.02
C ILE A 197 -21.30 -0.13 -12.14
N SER A 198 -21.60 1.15 -12.05
CA SER A 198 -21.05 2.17 -12.94
C SER A 198 -19.95 2.91 -12.21
N TRP A 199 -18.94 3.34 -12.95
CA TRP A 199 -17.86 4.14 -12.39
C TRP A 199 -17.43 5.25 -13.34
N GLU A 200 -16.96 6.34 -12.77
CA GLU A 200 -16.43 7.49 -13.47
C GLU A 200 -15.14 7.95 -12.81
N CYS A 201 -14.11 8.12 -13.63
CA CYS A 201 -12.83 8.68 -13.23
C CYS A 201 -12.84 10.17 -13.63
N LEU A 202 -12.88 11.03 -12.62
CA LEU A 202 -12.85 12.48 -12.73
C LEU A 202 -11.43 12.99 -12.45
N ARG A 203 -10.91 13.84 -13.34
CA ARG A 203 -9.68 14.58 -13.08
C ARG A 203 -9.90 15.56 -11.94
N ILE A 204 -8.92 15.61 -11.04
CA ILE A 204 -8.87 16.55 -9.92
C ILE A 204 -8.17 17.82 -10.40
N GLU A 205 -8.86 18.95 -10.30
CA GLU A 205 -8.29 20.24 -10.70
C GLU A 205 -7.27 20.77 -9.69
N SER A 206 -6.59 21.86 -10.05
CA SER A 206 -5.67 22.56 -9.14
C SER A 206 -6.34 23.09 -7.87
N SER A 207 -7.68 23.19 -7.84
CA SER A 207 -8.47 23.50 -6.64
C SER A 207 -8.49 22.35 -5.63
N GLY A 208 -8.24 21.12 -6.08
CA GLY A 208 -8.43 19.89 -5.32
C GLY A 208 -9.80 19.24 -5.51
N MET A 209 -10.68 19.82 -6.32
CA MET A 209 -12.03 19.31 -6.59
C MET A 209 -12.07 18.45 -7.87
N PRO A 210 -12.90 17.40 -7.91
CA PRO A 210 -13.17 16.66 -9.14
C PRO A 210 -14.01 17.52 -10.10
N ALA A 211 -13.69 17.50 -11.40
CA ALA A 211 -14.40 18.34 -12.37
C ALA A 211 -14.72 17.67 -13.70
N GLN A 212 -13.71 17.10 -14.39
CA GLN A 212 -13.89 16.57 -15.74
C GLN A 212 -13.71 15.06 -15.79
N SER A 213 -14.71 14.37 -16.34
CA SER A 213 -14.63 12.95 -16.71
C SER A 213 -13.53 12.69 -17.72
N VAL A 214 -12.63 11.76 -17.37
CA VAL A 214 -11.53 11.31 -18.23
C VAL A 214 -11.62 9.82 -18.58
N ALA A 215 -12.37 9.04 -17.81
CA ALA A 215 -12.73 7.67 -18.15
C ALA A 215 -14.03 7.28 -17.44
N ARG A 216 -14.79 6.34 -18.03
CA ARG A 216 -16.00 5.78 -17.44
C ARG A 216 -16.16 4.34 -17.84
N GLY A 217 -16.89 3.57 -17.05
CA GLY A 217 -17.23 2.20 -17.38
C GLY A 217 -18.38 1.66 -16.56
N ARG A 218 -18.75 0.42 -16.88
CA ARG A 218 -19.87 -0.28 -16.27
C ARG A 218 -19.57 -1.77 -16.22
N ALA A 219 -19.78 -2.38 -15.06
CA ALA A 219 -19.83 -3.83 -14.89
C ALA A 219 -21.29 -4.26 -14.76
N GLY A 220 -21.75 -5.16 -15.63
CA GLY A 220 -23.10 -5.73 -15.57
C GLY A 220 -23.15 -6.94 -14.65
N GLY A 221 -24.21 -7.04 -13.85
CA GLY A 221 -24.48 -8.11 -12.89
C GLY A 221 -25.51 -9.15 -13.41
N PRO A 222 -26.17 -9.91 -12.50
CA PRO A 222 -26.35 -9.60 -11.08
C PRO A 222 -25.12 -9.90 -10.21
N PHE A 223 -24.87 -9.05 -9.23
CA PHE A 223 -23.88 -9.21 -8.16
C PHE A 223 -24.60 -9.44 -6.83
N ARG A 224 -24.16 -10.43 -6.06
CA ARG A 224 -24.71 -10.70 -4.72
C ARG A 224 -24.18 -9.67 -3.71
N ALA A 225 -24.88 -9.54 -2.58
CA ALA A 225 -24.30 -8.85 -1.43
C ALA A 225 -22.99 -9.55 -1.03
N ASP A 226 -22.02 -8.74 -0.63
CA ASP A 226 -20.65 -9.11 -0.26
C ASP A 226 -19.82 -9.77 -1.39
N GLU A 227 -20.36 -9.86 -2.61
CA GLU A 227 -19.60 -10.33 -3.78
C GLU A 227 -18.51 -9.32 -4.13
N VAL A 228 -17.29 -9.83 -4.33
CA VAL A 228 -16.16 -9.00 -4.76
C VAL A 228 -16.20 -8.86 -6.27
N VAL A 229 -16.36 -7.63 -6.74
CA VAL A 229 -16.39 -7.28 -8.16
C VAL A 229 -15.08 -6.57 -8.52
N THR A 230 -14.46 -6.97 -9.63
CA THR A 230 -13.27 -6.30 -10.18
C THR A 230 -13.69 -5.31 -11.25
N LEU A 231 -13.39 -4.03 -11.05
CA LEU A 231 -13.57 -2.95 -12.02
C LEU A 231 -12.25 -2.68 -12.73
N GLU A 232 -12.26 -2.71 -14.06
CA GLU A 232 -11.12 -2.33 -14.90
C GLU A 232 -11.20 -0.82 -15.21
N VAL A 233 -10.33 -0.02 -14.61
CA VAL A 233 -10.30 1.44 -14.78
C VAL A 233 -9.12 1.83 -15.66
N ALA A 234 -9.40 2.25 -16.89
CA ALA A 234 -8.37 2.68 -17.83
C ALA A 234 -7.63 3.94 -17.32
N ALA A 235 -6.32 4.00 -17.54
CA ALA A 235 -5.50 5.15 -17.25
C ALA A 235 -5.81 6.28 -18.25
N PRO A 236 -6.06 7.52 -17.79
CA PRO A 236 -6.38 8.65 -18.65
C PRO A 236 -5.18 9.19 -19.45
N GLY A 237 -4.07 8.44 -19.52
CA GLY A 237 -2.82 8.84 -20.17
C GLY A 237 -1.90 9.72 -19.34
N SER A 238 -2.38 10.28 -18.21
CA SER A 238 -1.55 11.02 -17.25
C SER A 238 -1.21 10.17 -16.02
N ARG A 239 -0.13 10.54 -15.31
CA ARG A 239 0.23 10.03 -13.97
C ARG A 239 -0.53 10.75 -12.85
N GLU A 240 -1.55 11.53 -13.17
CA GLU A 240 -2.26 12.30 -12.17
C GLU A 240 -3.22 11.38 -11.40
N PRO A 241 -3.42 11.63 -10.10
CA PRO A 241 -4.45 10.93 -9.36
C PRO A 241 -5.82 11.26 -9.94
N CYS A 242 -6.69 10.26 -9.95
CA CYS A 242 -8.06 10.37 -10.39
C CYS A 242 -9.01 10.24 -9.20
N TYR A 243 -10.06 11.07 -9.15
CA TYR A 243 -11.20 10.84 -8.28
C TYR A 243 -12.12 9.82 -8.94
N LEU A 244 -12.28 8.66 -8.32
CA LEU A 244 -13.12 7.59 -8.80
C LEU A 244 -14.46 7.64 -8.06
N ASP A 245 -15.51 7.96 -8.80
CA ASP A 245 -16.91 7.85 -8.38
C ASP A 245 -17.46 6.48 -8.78
N ILE A 246 -17.99 5.72 -7.83
CA ILE A 246 -18.51 4.37 -8.04
C ILE A 246 -19.94 4.32 -7.53
N VAL A 247 -20.88 3.92 -8.38
CA VAL A 247 -22.31 3.88 -8.08
C VAL A 247 -22.88 2.52 -8.43
N GLY A 248 -23.55 1.88 -7.47
CA GLY A 248 -24.23 0.60 -7.65
C GLY A 248 -25.70 0.80 -7.96
N GLU A 249 -26.23 0.01 -8.90
CA GLU A 249 -27.67 -0.06 -9.17
C GLU A 249 -28.26 -1.24 -8.39
N PRO A 250 -29.05 -1.01 -7.33
CA PRO A 250 -29.57 -2.09 -6.49
C PRO A 250 -30.59 -2.96 -7.22
N VAL A 251 -30.65 -4.25 -6.85
CA VAL A 251 -31.62 -5.19 -7.43
C VAL A 251 -33.07 -4.82 -7.12
N VAL A 252 -33.32 -4.16 -6.00
CA VAL A 252 -34.65 -3.70 -5.59
C VAL A 252 -34.70 -2.18 -5.74
N ALA A 253 -35.48 -1.70 -6.71
CA ALA A 253 -35.52 -0.29 -7.14
C ALA A 253 -36.35 0.65 -6.23
N SER A 254 -36.58 0.31 -4.97
CA SER A 254 -37.50 1.08 -4.11
C SER A 254 -36.78 2.22 -3.39
N ASN A 255 -36.98 3.48 -3.81
CA ASN A 255 -36.68 4.75 -3.10
C ASN A 255 -35.33 4.88 -2.34
N MET A 256 -34.41 3.93 -2.50
CA MET A 256 -33.14 3.89 -1.81
C MET A 256 -32.14 4.71 -2.61
N THR A 257 -31.39 5.56 -1.91
CA THR A 257 -30.19 6.16 -2.47
C THR A 257 -29.27 5.03 -2.96
N PRO A 258 -28.84 5.05 -4.23
CA PRO A 258 -27.90 4.07 -4.75
C PRO A 258 -26.65 3.99 -3.86
N PRO A 259 -26.18 2.79 -3.47
CA PRO A 259 -24.94 2.68 -2.72
C PRO A 259 -23.79 3.19 -3.59
N SER A 260 -22.94 4.01 -3.00
CA SER A 260 -21.83 4.65 -3.71
C SER A 260 -20.55 4.64 -2.89
N ALA A 261 -19.42 4.82 -3.58
CA ALA A 261 -18.11 4.99 -3.00
C ALA A 261 -17.32 6.03 -3.78
N HIS A 262 -16.49 6.79 -3.06
CA HIS A 262 -15.63 7.81 -3.64
C HIS A 262 -14.22 7.63 -3.12
N VAL A 263 -13.24 7.51 -4.01
CA VAL A 263 -11.83 7.35 -3.65
C VAL A 263 -10.93 8.11 -4.61
N VAL A 264 -9.77 8.55 -4.14
CA VAL A 264 -8.72 9.07 -5.02
C VAL A 264 -7.72 7.96 -5.28
N VAL A 265 -7.46 7.66 -6.55
CA VAL A 265 -6.58 6.59 -6.99
C VAL A 265 -5.40 7.17 -7.76
N GLN A 266 -4.18 6.82 -7.37
CA GLN A 266 -3.00 7.14 -8.15
C GLN A 266 -3.00 6.31 -9.44
N MET A 267 -3.06 6.95 -10.61
CA MET A 267 -3.01 6.22 -11.87
C MET A 267 -1.55 5.86 -12.23
N PRO A 268 -1.29 4.65 -12.76
CA PRO A 268 0.02 4.31 -13.28
C PRO A 268 0.32 5.17 -14.52
N SER A 269 1.60 5.43 -14.82
CA SER A 269 1.91 5.93 -16.15
C SER A 269 1.50 4.91 -17.18
N ASN A 270 0.81 5.36 -18.22
CA ASN A 270 0.80 4.64 -19.47
C ASN A 270 2.27 4.53 -19.93
N PRO A 271 2.82 3.33 -20.20
CA PRO A 271 4.06 3.26 -20.94
C PRO A 271 3.79 3.97 -22.26
N VAL A 272 4.38 5.16 -22.44
CA VAL A 272 4.45 5.76 -23.76
C VAL A 272 5.12 4.67 -24.58
N ARG A 273 4.37 4.02 -25.48
CA ARG A 273 4.99 3.14 -26.48
C ARG A 273 5.99 4.04 -27.18
N GLU A 274 7.28 3.93 -26.85
CA GLU A 274 8.31 4.50 -27.70
C GLU A 274 7.99 3.98 -29.10
N PRO A 275 7.82 4.86 -30.09
CA PRO A 275 7.57 4.40 -31.44
C PRO A 275 8.72 3.46 -31.78
N ARG A 276 8.44 2.16 -31.91
CA ARG A 276 9.42 1.18 -32.37
C ARG A 276 9.99 1.79 -33.65
N ALA A 277 11.25 2.22 -33.59
CA ALA A 277 11.94 2.75 -34.75
C ALA A 277 11.74 1.71 -35.86
N ALA A 278 11.07 2.11 -36.94
CA ALA A 278 10.80 1.23 -38.05
C ALA A 278 12.15 0.66 -38.51
N SER A 279 12.40 -0.62 -38.26
CA SER A 279 13.60 -1.27 -38.76
C SER A 279 13.46 -1.28 -40.28
N ARG A 280 14.14 -0.35 -40.95
CA ARG A 280 14.34 -0.44 -42.39
C ARG A 280 15.14 -1.72 -42.62
N ALA A 281 14.44 -2.75 -43.11
CA ALA A 281 15.10 -3.87 -43.76
C ALA A 281 15.95 -3.31 -44.90
N ARG A 282 17.24 -3.67 -44.91
CA ARG A 282 18.13 -3.48 -46.06
C ARG A 282 18.03 -4.70 -46.96
#